data_AF-A0A9W7HE09-F1
#
_entry.id   AF-A0A9W7HE09-F1
#
_cell.length_a   1.000
_cell.length_b   1.000
_cell.length_c   1.000
_cell.angle_alpha   90.00
_cell.angle_beta   90.00
_cell.angle_gamma   90.00
#
_symmetry.space_group_name_H-M   'P 1'
#
loop_
_entity.id
_entity.type
_entity.pdbx_description
1 polymer ?
#
loop_
_entity_poly.entity_id
_entity_poly.type
_entity_poly.pdbx_seq_one_letter_code
_entity_poly.pdbx_strand_id
1 'polypeptide(L)'
;MNLLPYEVRYRLYGEWEKDDERNPTILVARQTAKLDTRRILKRLAKENLKQLGRMVAKLAHANPMTVLRTIVHQIEAYKDMITPVVDAFKYLTQLEYDILEYVVIERLAQGGRDKLKDDGLNLSDWLQSLASFWGHLCKKYPSMELRGLFQYLVNQLKKGQGIELVLLQELIQQMANVQFTENLTEEQLDAMAGSETLRYQATSFGVTRNNKALIKSTNRLRDSLLPKDEPKLAIPLLLLIAQHRSLVVINADAPYIKMVSEQFDRCHGTLLQYVEFLCSAVTPPAAYAQLIPSLDDLVHLYHLDPEVAFLLYRPVMRLFKCQGSSDVFWPLYVNETADITMACSESESKDDPSRVILDLGPPRKPTMWSELLDTVKTMLPSKAWNSLSPDLYATFWGLTLYDLYVPRNVYESEIAKQHAALKSLEELPDNSSSAINKRKKDKERIQEALDRLTSELHKHEENVASVLRRLTHEKDKWLSSCPDILKINMEFLQRCIFPRCTFSMPDVVYCAMFVRTLHSLGTPFFQYCESH
;
A
#
# COMPACT_ATOMS: atom_id res chain seq x y z
N MET A 1 20.54 -8.38 26.20
CA MET A 1 19.09 -8.37 25.94
C MET A 1 18.68 -9.18 24.71
N ASN A 2 19.47 -9.26 23.64
CA ASN A 2 19.09 -9.92 22.36
C ASN A 2 18.77 -11.43 22.45
N LEU A 3 19.04 -12.09 23.58
CA LEU A 3 18.68 -13.50 23.81
C LEU A 3 17.26 -13.67 24.38
N LEU A 4 16.60 -12.57 24.76
CA LEU A 4 15.26 -12.58 25.34
C LEU A 4 14.24 -12.20 24.25
N PRO A 5 13.03 -12.80 24.26
CA PRO A 5 11.90 -12.31 23.47
C PRO A 5 11.60 -10.85 23.78
N TYR A 6 11.14 -10.08 22.78
CA TYR A 6 10.91 -8.65 22.94
C TYR A 6 9.88 -8.34 24.04
N GLU A 7 8.90 -9.21 24.24
CA GLU A 7 7.90 -9.09 25.30
C GLU A 7 8.53 -9.10 26.70
N VAL A 8 9.55 -9.95 26.90
CA VAL A 8 10.28 -10.04 28.16
C VAL A 8 11.14 -8.79 28.34
N ARG A 9 11.81 -8.32 27.27
CA ARG A 9 12.58 -7.06 27.31
C ARG A 9 11.69 -5.89 27.72
N TYR A 10 10.49 -5.78 27.13
CA TYR A 10 9.57 -4.67 27.40
C TYR A 10 9.00 -4.71 28.81
N ARG A 11 8.73 -5.90 29.36
CA ARG A 11 8.36 -6.04 30.78
C ARG A 11 9.47 -5.52 31.70
N LEU A 12 10.73 -5.90 31.42
CA LEU A 12 11.88 -5.40 32.18
C LEU A 12 11.99 -3.88 32.09
N TYR A 13 11.81 -3.30 30.90
CA TYR A 13 11.82 -1.84 30.73
C TYR A 13 10.70 -1.15 31.51
N GLY A 14 9.52 -1.76 31.60
CA GLY A 14 8.43 -1.27 32.46
C GLY A 14 8.71 -1.39 33.95
N GLU A 15 9.48 -2.39 34.38
CA GLU A 15 9.91 -2.54 35.78
C GLU A 15 10.95 -1.50 36.20
N TRP A 16 11.82 -1.06 35.28
CA TRP A 16 12.81 0.00 35.54
C TRP A 16 12.17 1.32 36.02
N GLU A 17 10.87 1.50 35.78
CA GLU A 17 10.15 2.67 36.29
C GLU A 17 9.80 2.56 37.78
N LYS A 18 9.49 1.36 38.28
CA LYS A 18 8.92 1.15 39.62
C LYS A 18 9.97 1.08 40.74
N ASP A 19 11.18 0.61 40.43
CA ASP A 19 12.22 0.41 41.44
C ASP A 19 13.05 1.67 41.72
N ASP A 20 13.02 2.67 40.84
CA ASP A 20 13.84 3.88 40.90
C ASP A 20 13.39 4.86 42.00
N GLU A 21 12.13 4.80 42.45
CA GLU A 21 11.60 5.70 43.49
C GLU A 21 12.18 5.43 44.88
N ARG A 22 12.85 4.28 45.06
CA ARG A 22 13.35 3.82 46.36
C ARG A 22 14.75 4.32 46.68
N ASN A 23 15.52 4.81 45.70
CA ASN A 23 16.92 5.23 45.91
C ASN A 23 17.14 6.70 45.52
N PRO A 24 17.42 7.59 46.49
CA PRO A 24 17.66 9.02 46.25
C PRO A 24 18.79 9.32 45.24
N THR A 25 19.83 8.48 45.20
CA THR A 25 20.96 8.71 44.29
C THR A 25 20.56 8.49 42.83
N ILE A 26 19.71 7.49 42.56
CA ILE A 26 19.16 7.20 41.23
C ILE A 26 18.24 8.34 40.80
N LEU A 27 17.40 8.86 41.70
CA LEU A 27 16.53 10.00 41.42
C LEU A 27 17.32 11.26 41.01
N VAL A 28 18.40 11.58 41.73
CA VAL A 28 19.26 12.72 41.39
C VAL A 28 19.92 12.52 40.02
N ALA A 29 20.41 11.32 39.72
CA ALA A 29 21.01 11.01 38.42
C ALA A 29 19.99 11.18 37.28
N ARG A 30 18.75 10.73 37.47
CA ARG A 30 17.66 10.91 36.48
C ARG A 30 17.32 12.38 36.25
N GLN A 31 17.15 13.16 37.31
CA GLN A 31 16.85 14.59 37.15
C GLN A 31 18.00 15.34 36.46
N THR A 32 19.24 15.01 36.80
CA THR A 32 20.43 15.56 36.14
C THR A 32 20.43 15.22 34.65
N ALA A 33 20.27 13.93 34.30
CA ALA A 33 20.21 13.49 32.90
C ALA A 33 19.09 14.17 32.11
N LYS A 34 17.90 14.34 32.72
CA LYS A 34 16.76 15.04 32.12
C LYS A 34 17.07 16.51 31.83
N LEU A 35 17.66 17.23 32.80
CA LEU A 35 18.01 18.64 32.64
C LEU A 35 19.09 18.85 31.58
N ASP A 36 20.13 18.02 31.61
CA ASP A 36 21.24 18.12 30.65
C ASP A 36 20.79 17.74 29.23
N THR A 37 19.92 16.73 29.10
CA THR A 37 19.29 16.39 27.82
C THR A 37 18.53 17.59 27.24
N ARG A 38 17.68 18.25 28.05
CA ARG A 38 16.95 19.45 27.61
C ARG A 38 17.89 20.59 27.21
N ARG A 39 18.98 20.80 27.94
CA ARG A 39 19.98 21.83 27.61
C ARG A 39 20.64 21.57 26.26
N ILE A 40 20.96 20.32 25.96
CA ILE A 40 21.56 19.94 24.67
C ILE A 40 20.55 20.11 23.54
N LEU A 41 19.32 19.63 23.71
CA LEU A 41 18.27 19.70 22.67
C LEU A 41 17.94 21.13 22.26
N LYS A 42 17.96 22.10 23.18
CA LYS A 42 17.77 23.53 22.88
C LYS A 42 18.76 24.11 21.87
N ARG A 43 19.90 23.45 21.66
CA ARG A 43 20.96 23.90 20.77
C ARG A 43 21.20 22.94 19.61
N LEU A 44 20.49 21.80 19.57
CA LEU A 44 20.75 20.76 18.60
C LEU A 44 20.31 21.21 17.20
N ALA A 45 21.29 21.44 16.34
CA ALA A 45 21.10 21.85 14.97
C ALA A 45 22.06 21.11 14.04
N LYS A 46 21.88 21.26 12.72
CA LYS A 46 22.72 20.60 11.71
C LYS A 46 24.21 20.95 11.86
N GLU A 47 24.51 22.20 12.24
CA GLU A 47 25.88 22.73 12.34
C GLU A 47 26.70 22.11 13.48
N ASN A 48 26.06 21.81 14.61
CA ASN A 48 26.72 21.30 15.81
C ASN A 48 26.36 19.84 16.14
N LEU A 49 25.69 19.17 15.20
CA LEU A 49 25.18 17.80 15.29
C LEU A 49 26.23 16.79 15.79
N LYS A 50 27.47 16.87 15.29
CA LYS A 50 28.52 15.89 15.64
C LYS A 50 28.90 15.97 17.12
N GLN A 51 29.02 17.18 17.66
CA GLN A 51 29.39 17.38 19.05
C GLN A 51 28.20 17.09 19.96
N LEU A 52 27.07 17.75 19.72
CA LEU A 52 25.89 17.62 20.57
C LEU A 52 25.26 16.22 20.48
N GLY A 53 25.24 15.60 19.30
CA GLY A 53 24.76 14.23 19.14
C GLY A 53 25.58 13.19 19.93
N ARG A 54 26.91 13.37 20.00
CA ARG A 54 27.76 12.52 20.87
C ARG A 54 27.49 12.76 22.35
N MET A 55 27.17 13.99 22.74
CA MET A 55 26.79 14.29 24.13
C MET A 55 25.44 13.65 24.48
N VAL A 56 24.45 13.72 23.59
CA VAL A 56 23.17 13.02 23.75
C VAL A 56 23.39 11.53 23.92
N ALA A 57 24.20 10.91 23.05
CA ALA A 57 24.49 9.48 23.15
C ALA A 57 25.18 9.11 24.46
N LYS A 58 26.18 9.88 24.92
CA LYS A 58 26.81 9.64 26.23
C LYS A 58 25.80 9.68 27.39
N LEU A 59 24.84 10.60 27.36
CA LEU A 59 23.76 10.64 28.36
C LEU A 59 22.84 9.42 28.24
N ALA A 60 22.44 9.06 27.01
CA ALA A 60 21.59 7.91 26.74
C ALA A 60 22.27 6.59 27.14
N HIS A 61 23.58 6.44 26.97
CA HIS A 61 24.30 5.22 27.35
C HIS A 61 24.21 4.97 28.85
N ALA A 62 24.21 6.05 29.65
CA ALA A 62 24.11 5.97 31.10
C ALA A 62 22.67 5.91 31.62
N ASN A 63 21.74 6.63 30.97
CA ASN A 63 20.35 6.79 31.43
C ASN A 63 19.35 6.71 30.26
N PRO A 64 19.27 5.57 29.54
CA PRO A 64 18.59 5.49 28.25
C PRO A 64 17.10 5.83 28.37
N MET A 65 16.39 5.24 29.35
CA MET A 65 14.96 5.47 29.55
C MET A 65 14.62 6.95 29.77
N THR A 66 15.32 7.61 30.70
CA THR A 66 15.03 9.02 31.04
C THR A 66 15.38 9.96 29.88
N VAL A 67 16.51 9.72 29.21
CA VAL A 67 17.01 10.56 28.13
C VAL A 67 16.11 10.42 26.89
N LEU A 68 15.85 9.20 26.44
CA LEU A 68 15.03 8.93 25.25
C LEU A 68 13.59 9.41 25.46
N ARG A 69 13.00 9.18 26.63
CA ARG A 69 11.69 9.73 26.98
C ARG A 69 11.69 11.25 26.90
N THR A 70 12.68 11.91 27.49
CA THR A 70 12.79 13.38 27.45
C THR A 70 12.90 13.89 26.02
N ILE A 71 13.64 13.20 25.16
CA ILE A 71 13.78 13.54 23.74
C ILE A 71 12.45 13.38 23.01
N VAL A 72 11.76 12.24 23.17
CA VAL A 72 10.46 12.01 22.52
C VAL A 72 9.43 13.07 22.93
N HIS A 73 9.38 13.45 24.22
CA HIS A 73 8.50 14.55 24.67
C HIS A 73 8.80 15.89 23.97
N GLN A 74 10.07 16.17 23.68
CA GLN A 74 10.47 17.39 22.98
C GLN A 74 10.08 17.31 21.50
N ILE A 75 10.21 16.14 20.87
CA ILE A 75 9.79 15.91 19.49
C ILE A 75 8.27 16.06 19.33
N GLU A 76 7.50 15.49 20.26
CA GLU A 76 6.03 15.62 20.28
C GLU A 76 5.58 17.09 20.33
N ALA A 77 6.37 17.98 20.91
CA ALA A 77 6.06 19.41 21.02
C ALA A 77 6.60 20.24 19.85
N TYR A 78 7.72 19.84 19.22
CA TYR A 78 8.38 20.63 18.18
C TYR A 78 8.84 19.74 17.00
N LYS A 79 8.01 19.73 15.94
CA LYS A 79 8.22 18.92 14.73
C LYS A 79 9.55 19.23 14.01
N ASP A 80 10.02 20.47 14.02
CA ASP A 80 11.27 20.87 13.36
C ASP A 80 12.52 20.20 13.93
N MET A 81 12.44 19.68 15.17
CA MET A 81 13.55 18.97 15.80
C MET A 81 13.69 17.51 15.33
N ILE A 82 12.72 16.97 14.59
CA ILE A 82 12.74 15.57 14.15
C ILE A 82 14.04 15.26 13.39
N THR A 83 14.36 16.03 12.35
CA THR A 83 15.53 15.75 11.50
C THR A 83 16.85 15.85 12.29
N PRO A 84 17.13 16.93 13.03
CA PRO A 84 18.35 17.01 13.86
C PRO A 84 18.46 15.90 14.92
N VAL A 85 17.35 15.51 15.55
CA VAL A 85 17.34 14.45 16.57
C VAL A 85 17.56 13.08 15.93
N VAL A 86 16.84 12.76 14.86
CA VAL A 86 17.06 11.54 14.07
C VAL A 86 18.53 11.49 13.64
N ASP A 87 19.12 12.59 13.17
CA ASP A 87 20.53 12.63 12.82
C ASP A 87 21.48 12.37 13.99
N ALA A 88 21.16 12.87 15.19
CA ALA A 88 21.93 12.67 16.40
C ALA A 88 21.92 11.21 16.86
N PHE A 89 20.84 10.47 16.54
CA PHE A 89 20.67 9.07 16.96
C PHE A 89 21.60 8.10 16.27
N LYS A 90 22.45 8.57 15.33
CA LYS A 90 23.53 7.76 14.74
C LYS A 90 24.51 7.20 15.78
N TYR A 91 24.62 7.84 16.93
CA TYR A 91 25.55 7.45 17.99
C TYR A 91 24.93 6.54 19.05
N LEU A 92 23.66 6.16 18.90
CA LEU A 92 23.01 5.21 19.80
C LEU A 92 23.44 3.76 19.52
N THR A 93 23.30 2.94 20.55
CA THR A 93 23.55 1.50 20.60
C THR A 93 22.25 0.73 20.37
N GLN A 94 22.37 -0.58 20.13
CA GLN A 94 21.20 -1.46 19.94
C GLN A 94 20.23 -1.44 21.12
N LEU A 95 20.74 -1.36 22.36
CA LEU A 95 19.88 -1.30 23.56
C LEU A 95 19.03 -0.03 23.58
N GLU A 96 19.61 1.10 23.19
CA GLU A 96 18.90 2.38 23.17
C GLU A 96 17.83 2.43 22.08
N TYR A 97 18.08 1.80 20.92
CA TYR A 97 17.05 1.67 19.89
C TYR A 97 15.86 0.81 20.35
N ASP A 98 16.13 -0.29 21.07
CA ASP A 98 15.08 -1.15 21.62
C ASP A 98 14.28 -0.45 22.74
N ILE A 99 14.96 0.27 23.64
CA ILE A 99 14.29 1.10 24.66
C ILE A 99 13.50 2.24 24.01
N LEU A 100 13.97 2.81 22.91
CA LEU A 100 13.26 3.86 22.19
C LEU A 100 11.94 3.36 21.59
N GLU A 101 11.91 2.15 21.03
CA GLU A 101 10.66 1.52 20.56
C GLU A 101 9.67 1.35 21.72
N TYR A 102 10.13 0.85 22.87
CA TYR A 102 9.34 0.76 24.09
C TYR A 102 8.77 2.13 24.51
N VAL A 103 9.61 3.16 24.55
CA VAL A 103 9.17 4.53 24.91
C VAL A 103 8.11 5.03 23.93
N VAL A 104 8.25 4.80 22.63
CA VAL A 104 7.24 5.23 21.64
C VAL A 104 5.91 4.54 21.89
N ILE A 105 5.91 3.22 22.12
CA ILE A 105 4.68 2.46 22.43
C ILE A 105 4.06 2.92 23.75
N GLU A 106 4.88 3.19 24.75
CA GLU A 106 4.42 3.76 26.03
C GLU A 106 3.74 5.12 25.84
N ARG A 107 4.33 6.01 25.01
CA ARG A 107 3.73 7.31 24.70
C ARG A 107 2.39 7.20 23.98
N LEU A 108 2.22 6.18 23.14
CA LEU A 108 0.95 5.88 22.45
C LEU A 108 -0.09 5.28 23.42
N ALA A 109 0.34 4.42 24.33
CA ALA A 109 -0.53 3.76 25.31
C ALA A 109 -0.90 4.63 26.51
N GLN A 110 -0.25 5.78 26.69
CA GLN A 110 -0.48 6.67 27.83
C GLN A 110 -1.89 7.26 27.81
N GLY A 111 -2.67 6.95 28.84
CA GLY A 111 -4.00 7.51 29.05
C GLY A 111 -4.00 9.01 29.36
N GLY A 112 -5.17 9.66 29.18
CA GLY A 112 -5.35 11.09 29.43
C GLY A 112 -4.78 12.01 28.35
N ARG A 113 -4.48 11.46 27.16
CA ARG A 113 -4.03 12.21 25.99
C ARG A 113 -4.97 11.96 24.84
N ASP A 114 -5.67 13.00 24.39
CA ASP A 114 -6.52 12.88 23.23
C ASP A 114 -5.68 12.74 21.96
N LYS A 115 -6.05 11.74 21.15
CA LYS A 115 -5.41 11.43 19.86
C LYS A 115 -5.97 12.33 18.74
N LEU A 116 -7.12 12.94 18.97
CA LEU A 116 -7.76 13.94 18.12
C LEU A 116 -7.70 15.30 18.81
N LYS A 117 -7.83 16.37 18.05
CA LYS A 117 -8.04 17.73 18.56
C LYS A 117 -9.48 17.87 19.06
N ASP A 118 -9.76 18.99 19.71
CA ASP A 118 -11.08 19.33 20.27
C ASP A 118 -12.21 19.34 19.21
N ASP A 119 -11.86 19.48 17.93
CA ASP A 119 -12.80 19.39 16.81
C ASP A 119 -13.28 17.96 16.52
N GLY A 120 -12.65 16.93 17.12
CA GLY A 120 -12.94 15.53 16.89
C GLY A 120 -12.64 15.05 15.47
N LEU A 121 -12.02 15.91 14.64
CA LEU A 121 -11.64 15.61 13.28
C LEU A 121 -10.14 15.46 13.27
N ASN A 122 -9.39 16.53 13.43
CA ASN A 122 -7.96 16.54 13.16
C ASN A 122 -7.16 15.71 14.16
N LEU A 123 -6.11 15.04 13.70
CA LEU A 123 -5.16 14.37 14.57
C LEU A 123 -4.45 15.39 15.46
N SER A 124 -4.18 15.00 16.71
CA SER A 124 -3.41 15.84 17.62
C SER A 124 -1.98 16.06 17.10
N ASP A 125 -1.43 17.25 17.32
CA ASP A 125 -0.12 17.62 16.77
C ASP A 125 1.02 16.75 17.32
N TRP A 126 0.86 16.27 18.57
CA TRP A 126 1.80 15.35 19.19
C TRP A 126 1.84 13.99 18.48
N LEU A 127 0.68 13.47 18.08
CA LEU A 127 0.57 12.16 17.42
C LEU A 127 1.13 12.24 16.00
N GLN A 128 0.82 13.31 15.28
CA GLN A 128 1.41 13.57 13.95
C GLN A 128 2.93 13.72 14.02
N SER A 129 3.45 14.43 15.02
CA SER A 129 4.89 14.62 15.22
C SER A 129 5.57 13.29 15.59
N LEU A 130 4.94 12.49 16.44
CA LEU A 130 5.42 11.16 16.81
C LEU A 130 5.45 10.20 15.62
N ALA A 131 4.40 10.20 14.80
CA ALA A 131 4.32 9.41 13.58
C ALA A 131 5.46 9.79 12.63
N SER A 132 5.57 11.08 12.31
CA SER A 132 6.61 11.64 11.44
C SER A 132 8.01 11.25 11.94
N PHE A 133 8.26 11.39 13.24
CA PHE A 133 9.52 11.00 13.86
C PHE A 133 9.83 9.53 13.66
N TRP A 134 8.85 8.67 13.95
CA TRP A 134 9.00 7.23 13.86
C TRP A 134 9.31 6.78 12.43
N GLY A 135 8.60 7.32 11.43
CA GLY A 135 8.87 7.03 10.01
C GLY A 135 10.28 7.41 9.58
N HIS A 136 10.75 8.61 9.93
CA HIS A 136 12.11 9.09 9.59
C HIS A 136 13.20 8.25 10.28
N LEU A 137 12.99 7.93 11.55
CA LEU A 137 13.91 7.11 12.33
C LEU A 137 14.01 5.70 11.74
N CYS A 138 12.87 5.05 11.53
CA CYS A 138 12.79 3.68 11.04
C CYS A 138 13.30 3.56 9.62
N LYS A 139 13.14 4.57 8.75
CA LYS A 139 13.79 4.61 7.43
C LYS A 139 15.31 4.61 7.54
N LYS A 140 15.85 5.45 8.44
CA LYS A 140 17.28 5.75 8.51
C LYS A 140 18.10 4.69 9.23
N TYR A 141 17.58 4.08 10.29
CA TYR A 141 18.34 3.18 11.15
C TYR A 141 17.87 1.72 11.02
N PRO A 142 18.67 0.84 10.40
CA PRO A 142 18.32 -0.57 10.26
C PRO A 142 18.22 -1.35 11.56
N SER A 143 18.84 -0.83 12.63
CA SER A 143 18.80 -1.40 13.98
C SER A 143 17.45 -1.31 14.67
N MET A 144 16.53 -0.48 14.15
CA MET A 144 15.18 -0.37 14.70
C MET A 144 14.39 -1.65 14.44
N GLU A 145 13.88 -2.22 15.52
CA GLU A 145 12.86 -3.26 15.45
C GLU A 145 11.48 -2.59 15.27
N LEU A 146 10.55 -3.28 14.62
CA LEU A 146 9.19 -2.78 14.31
C LEU A 146 8.09 -3.71 14.84
N ARG A 147 8.49 -4.87 15.37
CA ARG A 147 7.56 -5.94 15.75
C ARG A 147 6.66 -5.51 16.91
N GLY A 148 7.21 -4.81 17.89
CA GLY A 148 6.45 -4.31 19.04
C GLY A 148 5.36 -3.35 18.60
N LEU A 149 5.68 -2.43 17.68
CA LEU A 149 4.69 -1.50 17.14
C LEU A 149 3.61 -2.19 16.33
N PHE A 150 3.92 -3.14 15.44
CA PHE A 150 2.88 -3.83 14.68
C PHE A 150 1.98 -4.66 15.58
N GLN A 151 2.53 -5.32 16.59
CA GLN A 151 1.73 -6.03 17.58
C GLN A 151 0.81 -5.06 18.34
N TYR A 152 1.31 -3.88 18.70
CA TYR A 152 0.52 -2.81 19.31
C TYR A 152 -0.64 -2.39 18.40
N LEU A 153 -0.39 -2.09 17.12
CA LEU A 153 -1.43 -1.69 16.16
C LEU A 153 -2.48 -2.78 15.96
N VAL A 154 -2.07 -4.04 15.83
CA VAL A 154 -2.99 -5.20 15.76
C VAL A 154 -3.86 -5.26 17.01
N ASN A 155 -3.29 -5.05 18.20
CA ASN A 155 -4.05 -5.06 19.45
C ASN A 155 -5.03 -3.88 19.55
N GLN A 156 -4.69 -2.72 18.99
CA GLN A 156 -5.59 -1.56 18.98
C GLN A 156 -6.75 -1.75 18.01
N LEU A 157 -6.50 -2.28 16.82
CA LEU A 157 -7.57 -2.60 15.87
C LEU A 157 -8.52 -3.66 16.42
N LYS A 158 -8.00 -4.68 17.11
CA LYS A 158 -8.82 -5.67 17.83
C LYS A 158 -9.72 -5.05 18.91
N LYS A 159 -9.33 -3.91 19.48
CA LYS A 159 -10.15 -3.12 20.43
C LYS A 159 -11.10 -2.14 19.73
N GLY A 160 -11.13 -2.13 18.40
CA GLY A 160 -11.91 -1.17 17.61
C GLY A 160 -11.30 0.24 17.56
N GLN A 161 -10.01 0.40 17.86
CA GLN A 161 -9.31 1.69 17.81
C GLN A 161 -8.41 1.76 16.56
N GLY A 162 -8.69 2.71 15.66
CA GLY A 162 -7.94 2.87 14.40
C GLY A 162 -7.15 4.17 14.24
N ILE A 163 -7.27 5.14 15.16
CA ILE A 163 -6.62 6.46 15.01
C ILE A 163 -5.09 6.33 14.87
N GLU A 164 -4.50 5.32 15.50
CA GLU A 164 -3.04 5.08 15.47
C GLU A 164 -2.55 4.47 14.14
N LEU A 165 -3.44 4.15 13.19
CA LEU A 165 -3.05 3.76 11.85
C LEU A 165 -2.21 4.81 11.12
N VAL A 166 -2.26 6.09 11.56
CA VAL A 166 -1.34 7.14 11.08
C VAL A 166 0.15 6.75 11.24
N LEU A 167 0.50 5.94 12.24
CA LEU A 167 1.86 5.43 12.42
C LEU A 167 2.25 4.48 11.28
N LEU A 168 1.31 3.62 10.86
CA LEU A 168 1.50 2.72 9.73
C LEU A 168 1.60 3.49 8.42
N GLN A 169 0.72 4.48 8.22
CA GLN A 169 0.74 5.32 7.02
C GLN A 169 2.08 6.02 6.83
N GLU A 170 2.59 6.65 7.90
CA GLU A 170 3.86 7.35 7.87
C GLU A 170 5.06 6.39 7.69
N LEU A 171 5.01 5.20 8.29
CA LEU A 171 6.04 4.18 8.08
C LEU A 171 6.11 3.74 6.62
N ILE A 172 4.97 3.44 6.00
CA ILE A 172 4.90 3.03 4.60
C ILE A 172 5.38 4.17 3.69
N GLN A 173 4.92 5.39 3.93
CA GLN A 173 5.37 6.57 3.18
C GLN A 173 6.88 6.78 3.29
N GLN A 174 7.47 6.72 4.49
CA GLN A 174 8.89 6.99 4.66
C GLN A 174 9.78 5.83 4.20
N MET A 175 9.40 4.58 4.49
CA MET A 175 10.25 3.41 4.24
C MET A 175 10.05 2.79 2.86
N ALA A 176 8.85 2.89 2.27
CA ALA A 176 8.52 2.30 0.98
C ALA A 176 8.18 3.33 -0.11
N ASN A 177 7.99 4.60 0.25
CA ASN A 177 7.58 5.67 -0.68
C ASN A 177 6.23 5.39 -1.37
N VAL A 178 5.35 4.67 -0.69
CA VAL A 178 3.96 4.46 -1.11
C VAL A 178 3.13 5.48 -0.36
N GLN A 179 2.43 6.36 -1.08
CA GLN A 179 1.65 7.45 -0.51
C GLN A 179 0.20 7.31 -0.96
N PHE A 180 -0.73 7.48 -0.02
CA PHE A 180 -2.12 7.69 -0.38
C PHE A 180 -2.33 9.17 -0.64
N THR A 181 -2.73 9.51 -1.86
CA THR A 181 -3.07 10.87 -2.25
C THR A 181 -4.58 10.96 -2.42
N GLU A 182 -5.25 11.68 -1.51
CA GLU A 182 -6.70 11.88 -1.56
C GLU A 182 -7.14 12.57 -2.85
N ASN A 183 -6.45 13.65 -3.23
CA ASN A 183 -6.78 14.49 -4.37
C ASN A 183 -5.66 14.48 -5.39
N LEU A 184 -5.89 13.81 -6.52
CA LEU A 184 -4.96 13.76 -7.64
C LEU A 184 -5.31 14.84 -8.66
N THR A 185 -4.30 15.46 -9.27
CA THR A 185 -4.54 16.30 -10.45
C THR A 185 -4.98 15.44 -11.64
N GLU A 186 -5.61 16.05 -12.65
CA GLU A 186 -6.01 15.32 -13.87
C GLU A 186 -4.82 14.62 -14.54
N GLU A 187 -3.66 15.28 -14.64
CA GLU A 187 -2.43 14.68 -15.20
C GLU A 187 -1.92 13.50 -14.35
N GLN A 188 -1.98 13.62 -13.02
CA GLN A 188 -1.59 12.53 -12.12
C GLN A 188 -2.56 11.34 -12.22
N LEU A 189 -3.86 11.62 -12.31
CA LEU A 189 -4.90 10.61 -12.44
C LEU A 189 -4.80 9.88 -13.78
N ASP A 190 -4.52 10.60 -14.86
CA ASP A 190 -4.30 10.01 -16.19
C ASP A 190 -3.04 9.13 -16.19
N ALA A 191 -1.96 9.58 -15.53
CA ALA A 191 -0.76 8.78 -15.33
C ALA A 191 -0.99 7.49 -14.52
N MET A 192 -1.99 7.46 -13.63
CA MET A 192 -2.35 6.24 -12.87
C MET A 192 -2.88 5.11 -13.73
N ALA A 193 -3.33 5.40 -14.96
CA ALA A 193 -3.65 4.36 -15.94
C ALA A 193 -2.40 3.66 -16.50
N GLY A 194 -1.23 4.29 -16.41
CA GLY A 194 0.02 3.78 -16.99
C GLY A 194 0.74 2.75 -16.13
N SER A 195 1.90 2.34 -16.65
CA SER A 195 2.82 1.39 -16.02
C SER A 195 3.55 2.01 -14.82
N GLU A 196 4.31 1.18 -14.09
CA GLU A 196 5.01 1.59 -12.87
C GLU A 196 5.93 2.80 -13.05
N THR A 197 6.72 2.87 -14.13
CA THR A 197 7.66 3.98 -14.33
C THR A 197 6.92 5.31 -14.55
N LEU A 198 5.85 5.31 -15.34
CA LEU A 198 5.03 6.50 -15.57
C LEU A 198 4.35 6.98 -14.29
N ARG A 199 3.71 6.06 -13.55
CA ARG A 199 3.07 6.37 -12.25
C ARG A 199 4.07 6.96 -11.27
N TYR A 200 5.27 6.39 -11.21
CA TYR A 200 6.34 6.89 -10.36
C TYR A 200 6.76 8.32 -10.73
N GLN A 201 6.93 8.62 -12.01
CA GLN A 201 7.33 9.96 -12.46
C GLN A 201 6.26 11.03 -12.20
N ALA A 202 4.99 10.69 -12.41
CA ALA A 202 3.87 11.61 -12.16
C ALA A 202 3.64 11.90 -10.67
N THR A 203 3.87 10.91 -9.79
CA THR A 203 3.65 11.05 -8.33
C THR A 203 4.87 11.58 -7.58
N SER A 204 6.09 11.34 -8.06
CA SER A 204 7.32 11.66 -7.33
C SER A 204 7.90 13.04 -7.65
N PHE A 205 7.18 13.91 -8.38
CA PHE A 205 7.64 15.25 -8.80
C PHE A 205 9.08 15.25 -9.37
N GLY A 206 9.46 14.18 -10.10
CA GLY A 206 10.80 14.05 -10.67
C GLY A 206 11.94 13.81 -9.67
N VAL A 207 11.69 13.56 -8.38
CA VAL A 207 12.76 13.30 -7.41
C VAL A 207 13.20 11.84 -7.49
N THR A 208 14.23 11.56 -8.29
CA THR A 208 14.90 10.25 -8.34
C THR A 208 15.76 10.04 -7.08
N ARG A 209 15.16 9.63 -5.96
CA ARG A 209 15.93 9.24 -4.77
C ARG A 209 16.59 7.88 -4.98
N ASN A 210 17.77 7.70 -4.37
CA ASN A 210 18.59 6.49 -4.46
C ASN A 210 17.79 5.20 -4.21
N ASN A 211 17.43 4.52 -5.30
CA ASN A 211 16.56 3.34 -5.29
C ASN A 211 17.07 2.24 -4.34
N LYS A 212 18.39 2.06 -4.22
CA LYS A 212 18.99 1.03 -3.34
C LYS A 212 18.70 1.22 -1.85
N ALA A 213 18.72 2.45 -1.35
CA ALA A 213 18.47 2.72 0.06
C ALA A 213 16.99 2.51 0.39
N LEU A 214 16.12 2.95 -0.52
CA LEU A 214 14.68 2.77 -0.43
C LEU A 214 14.31 1.28 -0.47
N ILE A 215 14.82 0.51 -1.44
CA ILE A 215 14.58 -0.94 -1.54
C ILE A 215 14.98 -1.66 -0.24
N LYS A 216 16.11 -1.27 0.37
CA LYS A 216 16.54 -1.85 1.66
C LYS A 216 15.57 -1.49 2.80
N SER A 217 15.06 -0.27 2.86
CA SER A 217 14.06 0.10 3.87
C SER A 217 12.71 -0.57 3.61
N THR A 218 12.26 -0.67 2.36
CA THR A 218 11.05 -1.41 1.97
C THR A 218 11.14 -2.87 2.38
N ASN A 219 12.25 -3.53 2.07
CA ASN A 219 12.47 -4.93 2.45
C ASN A 219 12.50 -5.10 3.97
N ARG A 220 13.14 -4.19 4.72
CA ARG A 220 13.10 -4.25 6.19
C ARG A 220 11.68 -4.13 6.73
N LEU A 221 10.89 -3.19 6.19
CA LEU A 221 9.49 -3.03 6.58
C LEU A 221 8.69 -4.30 6.30
N ARG A 222 8.83 -4.87 5.10
CA ARG A 222 8.20 -6.14 4.73
C ARG A 222 8.61 -7.29 5.66
N ASP A 223 9.91 -7.47 5.86
CA ASP A 223 10.47 -8.58 6.63
C ASP A 223 10.06 -8.50 8.12
N SER A 224 9.81 -7.28 8.63
CA SER A 224 9.26 -7.11 9.98
C SER A 224 7.76 -7.45 10.11
N LEU A 225 7.00 -7.41 9.02
CA LEU A 225 5.60 -7.86 8.96
C LEU A 225 5.48 -9.36 8.63
N LEU A 226 6.46 -9.89 7.90
CA LEU A 226 6.58 -11.29 7.46
C LEU A 226 7.87 -11.93 8.00
N PRO A 227 8.06 -11.99 9.34
CA PRO A 227 9.21 -12.68 9.91
C PRO A 227 9.19 -14.18 9.56
N LYS A 228 10.36 -14.81 9.64
CA LYS A 228 10.49 -16.26 9.46
C LYS A 228 9.75 -17.04 10.54
N ASP A 229 9.80 -16.53 11.77
CA ASP A 229 9.13 -17.11 12.92
C ASP A 229 7.72 -16.52 13.06
N GLU A 230 6.74 -17.35 13.44
CA GLU A 230 5.39 -16.89 13.72
C GLU A 230 5.33 -16.03 15.01
N PRO A 231 4.30 -15.18 15.19
CA PRO A 231 3.24 -14.84 14.22
C PRO A 231 3.70 -13.85 13.14
N LYS A 232 3.27 -14.09 11.90
CA LYS A 232 3.30 -13.11 10.80
C LYS A 232 2.13 -12.15 10.95
N LEU A 233 2.42 -10.84 10.95
CA LEU A 233 1.41 -9.81 11.22
C LEU A 233 0.87 -9.16 9.95
N ALA A 234 1.46 -9.40 8.77
CA ALA A 234 1.02 -8.76 7.52
C ALA A 234 -0.47 -8.99 7.21
N ILE A 235 -0.90 -10.25 7.18
CA ILE A 235 -2.28 -10.62 6.83
C ILE A 235 -3.27 -10.31 7.96
N PRO A 236 -2.97 -10.61 9.25
CA PRO A 236 -3.83 -10.16 10.34
C PRO A 236 -4.03 -8.64 10.35
N LEU A 237 -2.99 -7.85 10.10
CA LEU A 237 -3.09 -6.40 10.03
C LEU A 237 -3.94 -5.95 8.83
N LEU A 238 -3.74 -6.57 7.65
CA LEU A 238 -4.54 -6.30 6.44
C LEU A 238 -6.04 -6.52 6.69
N LEU A 239 -6.40 -7.68 7.24
CA LEU A 239 -7.78 -8.05 7.52
C LEU A 239 -8.40 -7.16 8.59
N LEU A 240 -7.65 -6.83 9.64
CA LEU A 240 -8.13 -5.94 10.70
C LEU A 240 -8.34 -4.51 10.20
N ILE A 241 -7.50 -3.98 9.31
CA ILE A 241 -7.72 -2.66 8.69
C ILE A 241 -8.99 -2.70 7.82
N ALA A 242 -9.14 -3.75 7.00
CA ALA A 242 -10.31 -3.94 6.15
C ALA A 242 -11.61 -4.03 6.96
N GLN A 243 -11.63 -4.80 8.06
CA GLN A 243 -12.78 -4.92 8.95
C GLN A 243 -13.01 -3.64 9.76
N HIS A 244 -11.95 -2.96 10.19
CA HIS A 244 -12.09 -1.71 10.94
C HIS A 244 -12.79 -0.64 10.10
N ARG A 245 -12.54 -0.59 8.79
CA ARG A 245 -13.24 0.30 7.85
C ARG A 245 -14.77 0.20 8.00
N SER A 246 -15.32 -1.01 7.99
CA SER A 246 -16.76 -1.23 8.14
C SER A 246 -17.22 -1.05 9.60
N LEU A 247 -16.39 -1.44 10.56
CA LEU A 247 -16.65 -1.27 12.00
C LEU A 247 -16.86 0.20 12.40
N VAL A 248 -16.11 1.13 11.79
CA VAL A 248 -16.24 2.58 12.05
C VAL A 248 -17.67 3.07 11.82
N VAL A 249 -18.35 2.53 10.80
CA VAL A 249 -19.73 2.89 10.46
C VAL A 249 -20.73 2.16 11.36
N ILE A 250 -20.51 0.86 11.59
CA ILE A 250 -21.44 0.01 12.35
C ILE A 250 -21.47 0.37 13.84
N ASN A 251 -20.30 0.62 14.43
CA ASN A 251 -20.12 0.95 15.85
C ASN A 251 -19.86 2.46 16.04
N ALA A 252 -20.41 3.30 15.17
CA ALA A 252 -20.23 4.75 15.24
C ALA A 252 -20.78 5.30 16.57
N ASP A 253 -19.86 5.71 17.45
CA ASP A 253 -20.16 6.44 18.69
C ASP A 253 -19.55 7.84 18.57
N ALA A 254 -20.18 8.67 17.73
CA ALA A 254 -19.75 10.04 17.48
C ALA A 254 -20.95 10.98 17.38
N PRO A 255 -20.82 12.23 17.85
CA PRO A 255 -21.92 13.20 17.86
C PRO A 255 -22.34 13.66 16.46
N TYR A 256 -21.45 13.58 15.47
CA TYR A 256 -21.69 14.08 14.12
C TYR A 256 -21.23 13.07 13.06
N ILE A 257 -22.03 12.90 12.00
CA ILE A 257 -21.74 12.03 10.85
C ILE A 257 -20.38 12.37 10.23
N LYS A 258 -20.02 13.66 10.17
CA LYS A 258 -18.73 14.11 9.64
C LYS A 258 -17.52 13.45 10.32
N MET A 259 -17.60 13.20 11.63
CA MET A 259 -16.51 12.54 12.37
C MET A 259 -16.38 11.06 11.97
N VAL A 260 -17.51 10.39 11.77
CA VAL A 260 -17.55 9.00 11.30
C VAL A 260 -17.00 8.90 9.88
N SER A 261 -17.43 9.79 8.98
CA SER A 261 -16.94 9.87 7.60
C SER A 261 -15.42 10.06 7.56
N GLU A 262 -14.90 11.01 8.34
CA GLU A 262 -13.47 11.28 8.40
C GLU A 262 -12.67 10.08 8.95
N GLN A 263 -13.19 9.38 9.96
CA GLN A 263 -12.54 8.17 10.48
C GLN A 263 -12.56 7.03 9.44
N PHE A 264 -13.66 6.90 8.70
CA PHE A 264 -13.80 5.93 7.62
C PHE A 264 -12.78 6.23 6.52
N ASP A 265 -12.70 7.48 6.07
CA ASP A 265 -11.81 7.92 4.98
C ASP A 265 -10.33 7.68 5.34
N ARG A 266 -9.92 7.95 6.58
CA ARG A 266 -8.55 7.63 7.05
C ARG A 266 -8.25 6.14 7.04
N CYS A 267 -9.18 5.34 7.52
CA CYS A 267 -9.02 3.89 7.54
C CYS A 267 -8.96 3.34 6.11
N HIS A 268 -9.82 3.86 5.23
CA HIS A 268 -9.88 3.51 3.82
C HIS A 268 -8.59 3.89 3.07
N GLY A 269 -8.08 5.11 3.29
CA GLY A 269 -6.79 5.54 2.74
C GLY A 269 -5.63 4.68 3.25
N THR A 270 -5.63 4.31 4.53
CA THR A 270 -4.63 3.36 5.08
C THR A 270 -4.72 2.00 4.40
N LEU A 271 -5.93 1.49 4.17
CA LEU A 271 -6.15 0.20 3.50
C LEU A 271 -5.57 0.23 2.09
N LEU A 272 -5.90 1.25 1.29
CA LEU A 272 -5.40 1.39 -0.08
C LEU A 272 -3.87 1.47 -0.11
N GLN A 273 -3.27 2.30 0.74
CA GLN A 273 -1.82 2.43 0.86
C GLN A 273 -1.15 1.11 1.27
N TYR A 274 -1.77 0.37 2.19
CA TYR A 274 -1.20 -0.88 2.69
C TYR A 274 -1.27 -2.00 1.65
N VAL A 275 -2.36 -2.07 0.89
CA VAL A 275 -2.50 -3.02 -0.23
C VAL A 275 -1.45 -2.73 -1.29
N GLU A 276 -1.29 -1.47 -1.70
CA GLU A 276 -0.27 -1.08 -2.67
C GLU A 276 1.16 -1.41 -2.19
N PHE A 277 1.44 -1.16 -0.90
CA PHE A 277 2.70 -1.55 -0.29
C PHE A 277 2.94 -3.06 -0.34
N LEU A 278 1.96 -3.89 0.02
CA LEU A 278 2.13 -5.35 -0.01
C LEU A 278 2.32 -5.86 -1.43
N CYS A 279 1.56 -5.33 -2.41
CA CYS A 279 1.69 -5.69 -3.81
C CYS A 279 3.07 -5.35 -4.39
N SER A 280 3.65 -4.22 -3.99
CA SER A 280 4.97 -3.78 -4.47
C SER A 280 6.14 -4.44 -3.71
N ALA A 281 5.99 -4.68 -2.41
CA ALA A 281 7.07 -5.20 -1.57
C ALA A 281 7.20 -6.73 -1.61
N VAL A 282 6.10 -7.46 -1.79
CA VAL A 282 6.08 -8.93 -1.83
C VAL A 282 6.23 -9.41 -3.27
N THR A 283 7.47 -9.69 -3.65
CA THR A 283 7.85 -10.19 -4.97
C THR A 283 8.42 -11.60 -4.88
N PRO A 284 8.14 -12.52 -5.83
CA PRO A 284 7.26 -12.36 -7.01
C PRO A 284 5.76 -12.32 -6.64
N PRO A 285 4.85 -11.95 -7.56
CA PRO A 285 3.41 -11.88 -7.30
C PRO A 285 2.78 -13.18 -6.77
N ALA A 286 3.35 -14.34 -7.11
CA ALA A 286 2.93 -15.63 -6.55
C ALA A 286 3.12 -15.69 -5.02
N ALA A 287 4.16 -15.05 -4.47
CA ALA A 287 4.37 -14.96 -3.03
C ALA A 287 3.29 -14.12 -2.34
N TYR A 288 2.82 -13.04 -2.98
CA TYR A 288 1.66 -12.28 -2.50
C TYR A 288 0.40 -13.17 -2.47
N ALA A 289 0.13 -13.88 -3.55
CA ALA A 289 -1.02 -14.78 -3.66
C ALA A 289 -1.00 -15.93 -2.64
N GLN A 290 0.17 -16.43 -2.24
CA GLN A 290 0.31 -17.41 -1.17
C GLN A 290 -0.05 -16.87 0.21
N LEU A 291 0.03 -15.55 0.43
CA LEU A 291 -0.30 -14.90 1.71
C LEU A 291 -1.78 -14.56 1.82
N ILE A 292 -2.39 -14.02 0.75
CA ILE A 292 -3.79 -13.54 0.77
C ILE A 292 -4.77 -14.71 0.87
N PRO A 293 -5.74 -14.71 1.81
CA PRO A 293 -6.77 -15.76 1.91
C PRO A 293 -7.52 -16.00 0.59
N SER A 294 -8.22 -17.13 0.47
CA SER A 294 -9.06 -17.37 -0.72
C SER A 294 -10.16 -16.30 -0.82
N LEU A 295 -10.68 -16.06 -2.03
CA LEU A 295 -11.79 -15.12 -2.20
C LEU A 295 -13.01 -15.51 -1.36
N ASP A 296 -13.25 -16.82 -1.21
CA ASP A 296 -14.30 -17.38 -0.37
C ASP A 296 -14.08 -17.03 1.10
N ASP A 297 -12.86 -17.24 1.64
CA ASP A 297 -12.53 -16.88 3.02
C ASP A 297 -12.67 -15.37 3.25
N LEU A 298 -12.20 -14.53 2.31
CA LEU A 298 -12.30 -13.07 2.44
C LEU A 298 -13.75 -12.62 2.64
N VAL A 299 -14.68 -13.22 1.91
CA VAL A 299 -16.11 -12.84 1.92
C VAL A 299 -16.88 -13.54 3.04
N HIS A 300 -16.69 -14.84 3.23
CA HIS A 300 -17.55 -15.65 4.11
C HIS A 300 -16.95 -15.93 5.49
N LEU A 301 -15.63 -16.02 5.60
CA LEU A 301 -14.96 -16.22 6.89
C LEU A 301 -14.61 -14.89 7.55
N TYR A 302 -14.12 -13.92 6.78
CA TYR A 302 -13.71 -12.60 7.27
C TYR A 302 -14.77 -11.52 7.08
N HIS A 303 -15.86 -11.81 6.39
CA HIS A 303 -17.00 -10.90 6.20
C HIS A 303 -16.60 -9.56 5.59
N LEU A 304 -15.68 -9.56 4.63
CA LEU A 304 -15.31 -8.36 3.90
C LEU A 304 -16.35 -8.06 2.81
N ASP A 305 -16.65 -6.77 2.65
CA ASP A 305 -17.49 -6.30 1.54
C ASP A 305 -16.84 -6.69 0.19
N PRO A 306 -17.63 -7.04 -0.85
CA PRO A 306 -17.09 -7.49 -2.13
C PRO A 306 -16.05 -6.53 -2.73
N GLU A 307 -16.27 -5.22 -2.67
CA GLU A 307 -15.33 -4.24 -3.20
C GLU A 307 -13.95 -4.30 -2.52
N VAL A 308 -13.92 -4.58 -1.21
CA VAL A 308 -12.68 -4.75 -0.44
C VAL A 308 -12.06 -6.11 -0.73
N ALA A 309 -12.87 -7.17 -0.78
CA ALA A 309 -12.38 -8.50 -1.12
C ALA A 309 -11.70 -8.52 -2.50
N PHE A 310 -12.31 -7.86 -3.50
CA PHE A 310 -11.70 -7.72 -4.82
C PHE A 310 -10.47 -6.80 -4.83
N LEU A 311 -10.43 -5.73 -4.04
CA LEU A 311 -9.20 -4.94 -3.88
C LEU A 311 -8.01 -5.84 -3.49
N LEU A 312 -8.21 -6.76 -2.54
CA LEU A 312 -7.17 -7.66 -2.05
C LEU A 312 -6.87 -8.81 -3.03
N TYR A 313 -7.89 -9.33 -3.70
CA TYR A 313 -7.78 -10.55 -4.51
C TYR A 313 -7.44 -10.28 -5.98
N ARG A 314 -7.65 -9.06 -6.49
CA ARG A 314 -7.36 -8.70 -7.89
C ARG A 314 -5.93 -9.03 -8.35
N PRO A 315 -4.86 -8.80 -7.56
CA PRO A 315 -3.51 -9.23 -7.94
C PRO A 315 -3.37 -10.75 -8.08
N VAL A 316 -4.15 -11.52 -7.31
CA VAL A 316 -4.18 -12.99 -7.38
C VAL A 316 -4.89 -13.46 -8.66
N MET A 317 -5.96 -12.77 -9.08
CA MET A 317 -6.69 -13.10 -10.31
C MET A 317 -5.80 -13.04 -11.56
N ARG A 318 -4.76 -12.19 -11.56
CA ARG A 318 -3.79 -12.06 -12.65
C ARG A 318 -2.84 -13.26 -12.80
N LEU A 319 -2.91 -14.24 -11.90
CA LEU A 319 -2.07 -15.44 -11.94
C LEU A 319 -2.78 -16.66 -12.52
N PHE A 320 -4.05 -16.55 -12.89
CA PHE A 320 -4.77 -17.62 -13.56
C PHE A 320 -4.18 -17.89 -14.95
N LYS A 321 -3.93 -19.17 -15.24
CA LYS A 321 -3.33 -19.66 -16.48
C LYS A 321 -4.24 -20.67 -17.16
N CYS A 322 -4.08 -20.85 -18.47
CA CYS A 322 -4.68 -21.99 -19.17
C CYS A 322 -3.94 -23.28 -18.83
N GLN A 323 -4.68 -24.33 -18.55
CA GLN A 323 -4.18 -25.68 -18.30
C GLN A 323 -3.38 -26.15 -19.52
N GLY A 324 -2.09 -26.41 -19.33
CA GLY A 324 -1.17 -26.85 -20.39
C GLY A 324 -0.31 -25.75 -21.02
N SER A 325 -0.52 -24.46 -20.71
CA SER A 325 0.36 -23.35 -21.13
C SER A 325 1.07 -22.71 -19.93
N SER A 326 2.31 -22.26 -20.13
CA SER A 326 3.06 -21.49 -19.12
C SER A 326 2.60 -20.03 -19.04
N ASP A 327 1.90 -19.54 -20.08
CA ASP A 327 1.55 -18.13 -20.20
C ASP A 327 0.31 -17.75 -19.38
N VAL A 328 0.33 -16.52 -18.86
CA VAL A 328 -0.78 -15.96 -18.09
C VAL A 328 -1.98 -15.79 -19.00
N PHE A 329 -3.12 -16.36 -18.58
CA PHE A 329 -4.37 -16.27 -19.34
C PHE A 329 -5.13 -15.00 -18.99
N TRP A 330 -5.45 -14.76 -17.71
CA TRP A 330 -6.26 -13.62 -17.29
C TRP A 330 -5.37 -12.38 -17.07
N PRO A 331 -5.56 -11.20 -17.72
CA PRO A 331 -6.74 -10.71 -18.46
C PRO A 331 -6.74 -10.91 -19.98
N LEU A 332 -5.70 -11.54 -20.49
CA LEU A 332 -5.35 -11.52 -21.90
C LEU A 332 -6.23 -12.49 -22.70
N TYR A 333 -6.31 -12.23 -24.00
CA TYR A 333 -6.82 -13.19 -24.96
C TYR A 333 -5.71 -14.14 -25.41
N VAL A 334 -5.94 -15.46 -25.33
CA VAL A 334 -5.01 -16.45 -25.89
C VAL A 334 -5.39 -16.72 -27.35
N ASN A 335 -4.45 -16.44 -28.26
CA ASN A 335 -4.61 -16.80 -29.67
C ASN A 335 -4.42 -18.32 -29.82
N GLU A 336 -5.45 -19.04 -30.26
CA GLU A 336 -5.41 -20.49 -30.50
C GLU A 336 -4.45 -20.91 -31.64
N THR A 337 -3.88 -19.96 -32.40
CA THR A 337 -3.21 -20.25 -33.69
C THR A 337 -1.69 -20.41 -33.62
N ALA A 338 -1.04 -20.25 -32.46
CA ALA A 338 0.44 -20.28 -32.41
C ALA A 338 1.08 -21.56 -31.85
N ASP A 339 0.39 -22.37 -31.03
CA ASP A 339 1.03 -23.51 -30.33
C ASP A 339 0.17 -24.79 -30.21
N ILE A 340 -0.78 -25.04 -31.11
CA ILE A 340 -1.46 -26.35 -31.21
C ILE A 340 -1.10 -27.01 -32.55
N THR A 341 0.18 -27.32 -32.72
CA THR A 341 0.58 -28.46 -33.55
C THR A 341 0.70 -29.69 -32.65
N MET A 342 -0.25 -30.60 -32.83
CA MET A 342 -0.30 -32.01 -32.38
C MET A 342 -1.20 -32.32 -31.17
N ALA A 343 -2.28 -33.03 -31.53
CA ALA A 343 -3.10 -33.95 -30.74
C ALA A 343 -4.15 -33.35 -29.81
N CYS A 344 -5.37 -33.15 -30.31
CA CYS A 344 -6.51 -34.02 -29.98
C CYS A 344 -7.73 -33.69 -30.85
N SER A 345 -8.46 -34.76 -31.17
CA SER A 345 -9.62 -34.86 -32.04
C SER A 345 -10.77 -33.90 -31.71
N GLU A 346 -11.40 -33.42 -32.78
CA GLU A 346 -12.63 -32.63 -32.79
C GLU A 346 -13.77 -33.37 -32.08
N SER A 347 -14.14 -32.94 -30.87
CA SER A 347 -15.49 -32.95 -30.29
C SER A 347 -15.41 -32.69 -28.79
N GLU A 348 -15.58 -31.42 -28.39
CA GLU A 348 -16.13 -30.96 -27.10
C GLU A 348 -16.07 -29.42 -27.07
N SER A 349 -17.02 -28.78 -26.37
CA SER A 349 -17.39 -27.36 -26.46
C SER A 349 -16.23 -26.34 -26.33
N LYS A 350 -16.27 -25.32 -27.20
CA LYS A 350 -15.20 -24.37 -27.55
C LYS A 350 -14.91 -23.21 -26.57
N ASP A 351 -15.42 -23.21 -25.34
CA ASP A 351 -15.18 -22.14 -24.34
C ASP A 351 -15.44 -22.69 -22.92
N ASP A 352 -14.63 -23.64 -22.45
CA ASP A 352 -14.84 -24.18 -21.10
C ASP A 352 -14.01 -23.42 -20.05
N PRO A 353 -14.64 -22.65 -19.14
CA PRO A 353 -13.95 -21.99 -18.02
C PRO A 353 -13.23 -22.99 -17.09
N SER A 354 -13.47 -24.29 -17.22
CA SER A 354 -12.74 -25.36 -16.52
C SER A 354 -11.24 -25.42 -16.86
N ARG A 355 -10.79 -24.86 -17.98
CA ARG A 355 -9.37 -24.89 -18.36
C ARG A 355 -8.50 -23.85 -17.66
N VAL A 356 -9.09 -22.91 -16.92
CA VAL A 356 -8.35 -21.80 -16.31
C VAL A 356 -8.09 -22.11 -14.83
N ILE A 357 -6.82 -22.26 -14.47
CA ILE A 357 -6.39 -22.76 -13.15
C ILE A 357 -5.39 -21.79 -12.52
N LEU A 358 -5.54 -21.59 -11.22
CA LEU A 358 -4.57 -20.97 -10.33
C LEU A 358 -3.90 -22.06 -9.50
N ASP A 359 -2.64 -22.38 -9.81
CA ASP A 359 -1.82 -23.27 -9.00
C ASP A 359 -0.71 -22.48 -8.29
N LEU A 360 -0.84 -22.36 -6.96
CA LEU A 360 0.13 -21.67 -6.09
C LEU A 360 1.11 -22.63 -5.41
N GLY A 361 0.99 -23.93 -5.69
CA GLY A 361 1.73 -24.98 -5.01
C GLY A 361 1.27 -25.23 -3.57
N PRO A 362 1.76 -26.31 -2.95
CA PRO A 362 1.43 -26.67 -1.57
C PRO A 362 1.86 -25.55 -0.59
N PRO A 363 1.08 -25.31 0.48
CA PRO A 363 -0.05 -26.11 0.96
C PRO A 363 -1.40 -25.76 0.31
N ARG A 364 -1.45 -24.85 -0.67
CA ARG A 364 -2.71 -24.46 -1.30
C ARG A 364 -3.14 -25.47 -2.35
N LYS A 365 -4.45 -25.73 -2.39
CA LYS A 365 -5.05 -26.50 -3.47
C LYS A 365 -5.16 -25.60 -4.71
N PRO A 366 -4.94 -26.15 -5.92
CA PRO A 366 -5.25 -25.42 -7.15
C PRO A 366 -6.70 -24.98 -7.15
N THR A 367 -6.96 -23.75 -7.61
CA THR A 367 -8.31 -23.18 -7.70
C THR A 367 -8.69 -23.03 -9.16
N MET A 368 -9.84 -23.56 -9.55
CA MET A 368 -10.35 -23.42 -10.91
C MET A 368 -11.11 -22.08 -11.06
N TRP A 369 -11.15 -21.54 -12.28
CA TRP A 369 -11.94 -20.33 -12.54
C TRP A 369 -13.42 -20.54 -12.25
N SER A 370 -13.96 -21.73 -12.52
CA SER A 370 -15.33 -22.11 -12.16
C SER A 370 -15.60 -22.01 -10.65
N GLU A 371 -14.67 -22.45 -9.80
CA GLU A 371 -14.79 -22.35 -8.33
C GLU A 371 -14.78 -20.88 -7.86
N LEU A 372 -13.99 -20.03 -8.52
CA LEU A 372 -14.03 -18.58 -8.30
C LEU A 372 -15.39 -18.00 -8.67
N LEU A 373 -15.97 -18.41 -9.81
CA LEU A 373 -17.31 -17.97 -10.22
C LEU A 373 -18.40 -18.46 -9.28
N ASP A 374 -18.27 -19.67 -8.73
CA ASP A 374 -19.20 -20.20 -7.72
C ASP A 374 -19.12 -19.38 -6.43
N THR A 375 -17.92 -18.99 -6.02
CA THR A 375 -17.74 -18.02 -4.92
C THR A 375 -18.43 -16.69 -5.26
N VAL A 376 -18.23 -16.16 -6.47
CA VAL A 376 -18.86 -14.90 -6.89
C VAL A 376 -20.39 -14.98 -6.84
N LYS A 377 -21.01 -16.09 -7.25
CA LYS A 377 -22.47 -16.29 -7.18
C LYS A 377 -23.03 -16.13 -5.77
N THR A 378 -22.24 -16.38 -4.73
CA THR A 378 -22.66 -16.25 -3.34
C THR A 378 -22.61 -14.80 -2.81
N MET A 379 -21.94 -13.88 -3.51
CA MET A 379 -21.76 -12.50 -3.05
C MET A 379 -22.99 -11.62 -3.26
N LEU A 380 -23.85 -11.98 -4.23
CA LEU A 380 -25.07 -11.24 -4.54
C LEU A 380 -26.31 -12.12 -4.32
N PRO A 381 -27.48 -11.51 -4.04
CA PRO A 381 -28.74 -12.25 -3.99
C PRO A 381 -29.01 -12.99 -5.31
N SER A 382 -29.62 -14.18 -5.23
CA SER A 382 -29.92 -15.01 -6.42
C SER A 382 -30.68 -14.29 -7.53
N LYS A 383 -31.53 -13.32 -7.16
CA LYS A 383 -32.30 -12.50 -8.12
C LYS A 383 -31.44 -11.56 -8.97
N ALA A 384 -30.28 -11.13 -8.47
CA ALA A 384 -29.36 -10.26 -9.20
C ALA A 384 -28.75 -10.98 -10.41
N TRP A 385 -28.49 -12.29 -10.27
CA TRP A 385 -27.92 -13.12 -11.35
C TRP A 385 -28.88 -13.39 -12.51
N ASN A 386 -30.16 -13.00 -12.40
CA ASN A 386 -31.06 -12.98 -13.54
C ASN A 386 -30.71 -11.84 -14.51
N SER A 387 -30.06 -10.79 -14.02
CA SER A 387 -29.74 -9.57 -14.78
C SER A 387 -28.24 -9.43 -15.07
N LEU A 388 -27.38 -10.03 -14.24
CA LEU A 388 -25.93 -10.02 -14.38
C LEU A 388 -25.40 -11.45 -14.49
N SER A 389 -24.36 -11.67 -15.28
CA SER A 389 -23.60 -12.92 -15.21
C SER A 389 -22.51 -12.84 -14.13
N PRO A 390 -22.20 -13.96 -13.44
CA PRO A 390 -21.04 -14.06 -12.55
C PRO A 390 -19.72 -13.70 -13.26
N ASP A 391 -19.57 -14.08 -14.52
CA ASP A 391 -18.41 -13.74 -15.34
C ASP A 391 -18.26 -12.23 -15.56
N LEU A 392 -19.34 -11.52 -15.91
CA LEU A 392 -19.30 -10.06 -16.00
C LEU A 392 -18.88 -9.42 -14.68
N TYR A 393 -19.42 -9.92 -13.56
CA TYR A 393 -19.11 -9.39 -12.24
C TYR A 393 -17.63 -9.62 -11.87
N ALA A 394 -17.14 -10.84 -12.05
CA ALA A 394 -15.73 -11.18 -11.82
C ALA A 394 -14.79 -10.38 -12.74
N THR A 395 -15.13 -10.25 -14.03
CA THR A 395 -14.36 -9.46 -14.99
C THR A 395 -14.36 -7.98 -14.64
N PHE A 396 -15.53 -7.43 -14.29
CA PHE A 396 -15.66 -6.03 -13.87
C PHE A 396 -14.81 -5.74 -12.64
N TRP A 397 -14.80 -6.59 -11.62
CA TRP A 397 -14.03 -6.34 -10.40
C TRP A 397 -12.55 -6.73 -10.50
N GLY A 398 -12.21 -7.65 -11.40
CA GLY A 398 -10.85 -8.12 -11.66
C GLY A 398 -10.02 -7.20 -12.56
N LEU A 399 -10.64 -6.45 -13.46
CA LEU A 399 -9.92 -5.50 -14.32
C LEU A 399 -9.56 -4.21 -13.57
N THR A 400 -8.50 -3.57 -14.04
CA THR A 400 -8.01 -2.26 -13.60
C THR A 400 -8.04 -1.25 -14.75
N LEU A 401 -7.81 0.03 -14.44
CA LEU A 401 -7.74 1.09 -15.44
C LEU A 401 -6.66 0.82 -16.50
N TYR A 402 -5.52 0.23 -16.09
CA TYR A 402 -4.44 -0.20 -16.98
C TYR A 402 -4.91 -1.15 -18.08
N ASP A 403 -5.94 -1.96 -17.82
CA ASP A 403 -6.38 -3.01 -18.74
C ASP A 403 -7.30 -2.46 -19.85
N LEU A 404 -7.81 -1.24 -19.70
CA LEU A 404 -8.82 -0.66 -20.61
C LEU A 404 -8.35 0.60 -21.33
N TYR A 405 -7.34 1.28 -20.80
CA TYR A 405 -6.95 2.60 -21.27
C TYR A 405 -5.43 2.79 -21.27
N VAL A 406 -4.92 3.35 -22.37
CA VAL A 406 -3.50 3.72 -22.52
C VAL A 406 -3.39 5.25 -22.53
N PRO A 407 -2.74 5.87 -21.53
CA PRO A 407 -2.52 7.32 -21.47
C PRO A 407 -1.39 7.76 -22.41
N ARG A 408 -1.57 7.60 -23.72
CA ARG A 408 -0.53 7.84 -24.75
C ARG A 408 0.10 9.23 -24.63
N ASN A 409 -0.72 10.26 -24.49
CA ASN A 409 -0.26 11.65 -24.40
C ASN A 409 0.66 11.87 -23.19
N VAL A 410 0.41 11.19 -22.08
CA VAL A 410 1.23 11.30 -20.86
C VAL A 410 2.57 10.59 -21.03
N TYR A 411 2.57 9.38 -21.62
CA TYR A 411 3.81 8.70 -21.98
C TYR A 411 4.65 9.53 -22.95
N GLU A 412 4.05 10.05 -24.01
CA GLU A 412 4.74 10.87 -25.01
C GLU A 412 5.30 12.16 -24.40
N SER A 413 4.52 12.84 -23.55
CA SER A 413 4.96 14.02 -22.81
C SER A 413 6.16 13.72 -21.91
N GLU A 414 6.11 12.61 -21.16
CA GLU A 414 7.19 12.23 -20.25
C GLU A 414 8.45 11.79 -21.01
N ILE A 415 8.30 11.03 -22.09
CA ILE A 415 9.40 10.67 -23.01
C ILE A 415 10.04 11.93 -23.59
N ALA A 416 9.25 12.91 -24.03
CA ALA A 416 9.75 14.19 -24.52
C ALA A 416 10.51 14.97 -23.43
N LYS A 417 10.02 14.99 -22.18
CA LYS A 417 10.73 15.59 -21.04
C LYS A 417 12.09 14.92 -20.80
N GLN A 418 12.16 13.59 -20.87
CA GLN A 418 13.42 12.85 -20.72
C GLN A 418 14.41 13.14 -21.86
N HIS A 419 13.94 13.23 -23.12
CA HIS A 419 14.78 13.65 -24.25
C HIS A 419 15.31 15.09 -24.08
N ALA A 420 14.47 16.02 -23.63
CA ALA A 420 14.89 17.39 -23.34
C ALA A 420 15.95 17.44 -22.22
N ALA A 421 15.78 16.64 -21.16
CA ALA A 421 16.75 16.51 -20.08
C ALA A 421 18.10 15.97 -20.60
N LEU A 422 18.09 14.98 -21.48
CA LEU A 422 19.30 14.44 -22.11
C LEU A 422 20.02 15.50 -22.94
N LYS A 423 19.29 16.26 -23.76
CA LYS A 423 19.86 17.38 -24.55
C LYS A 423 20.48 18.45 -23.65
N SER A 424 19.79 18.83 -22.57
CA SER A 424 20.29 19.85 -21.62
C SER A 424 21.60 19.42 -20.92
N LEU A 425 21.82 18.12 -20.70
CA LEU A 425 23.05 17.59 -20.10
C LEU A 425 24.24 17.66 -21.07
N GLU A 426 24.00 17.58 -22.37
CA GLU A 426 25.03 17.65 -23.41
C GLU A 426 25.52 19.09 -23.63
N GLU A 427 24.64 20.08 -23.42
CA GLU A 427 24.92 21.52 -23.57
C GLU A 427 25.69 22.12 -22.37
N LEU A 428 25.94 21.36 -21.30
CA LEU A 428 26.67 21.84 -20.12
C LEU A 428 28.17 22.08 -20.42
N PRO A 429 28.70 23.30 -20.16
CA PRO A 429 30.08 23.67 -20.52
C PRO A 429 31.16 23.14 -19.55
N ASP A 430 30.78 22.59 -18.39
CA ASP A 430 31.73 22.13 -17.36
C ASP A 430 32.39 20.80 -17.75
N ASN A 431 33.64 20.88 -18.19
CA ASN A 431 34.47 19.76 -18.64
C ASN A 431 35.43 19.23 -17.57
N SER A 432 35.20 19.53 -16.28
CA SER A 432 35.95 18.87 -15.21
C SER A 432 35.72 17.35 -15.24
N SER A 433 36.74 16.55 -14.89
CA SER A 433 36.64 15.08 -14.88
C SER A 433 35.49 14.56 -13.99
N SER A 434 35.23 15.27 -12.88
CA SER A 434 34.10 14.98 -11.99
C SER A 434 32.73 15.28 -12.63
N ALA A 435 32.60 16.40 -13.37
CA ALA A 435 31.39 16.75 -14.09
C ALA A 435 31.13 15.79 -15.27
N ILE A 436 32.18 15.37 -15.98
CA ILE A 436 32.08 14.38 -17.07
C ILE A 436 31.55 13.04 -16.53
N ASN A 437 32.11 12.53 -15.43
CA ASN A 437 31.66 11.28 -14.82
C ASN A 437 30.22 11.37 -14.30
N LYS A 438 29.84 12.52 -13.71
CA LYS A 438 28.47 12.76 -13.26
C LYS A 438 27.50 12.80 -14.45
N ARG A 439 27.81 13.57 -15.50
CA ARG A 439 27.03 13.65 -16.75
C ARG A 439 26.84 12.29 -17.39
N LYS A 440 27.90 11.48 -17.48
CA LYS A 440 27.82 10.11 -18.01
C LYS A 440 26.82 9.26 -17.23
N LYS A 441 26.89 9.28 -15.89
CA LYS A 441 25.99 8.53 -15.01
C LYS A 441 24.54 9.05 -15.04
N ASP A 442 24.36 10.35 -15.23
CA ASP A 442 23.02 10.95 -15.36
C ASP A 442 22.41 10.61 -16.74
N LYS A 443 23.22 10.64 -17.81
CA LYS A 443 22.83 10.21 -19.17
C LYS A 443 22.42 8.74 -19.21
N GLU A 444 23.21 7.85 -18.61
CA GLU A 444 22.86 6.41 -18.49
C GLU A 444 21.50 6.23 -17.78
N ARG A 445 21.25 6.96 -16.69
CA ARG A 445 19.97 6.88 -15.96
C ARG A 445 18.78 7.39 -16.76
N ILE A 446 18.93 8.50 -17.47
CA ILE A 446 17.85 9.03 -18.32
C ILE A 446 17.59 8.09 -19.49
N GLN A 447 18.64 7.52 -20.09
CA GLN A 447 18.48 6.53 -21.16
C GLN A 447 17.76 5.27 -20.67
N GLU A 448 18.13 4.74 -19.50
CA GLU A 448 17.41 3.61 -18.90
C GLU A 448 15.92 3.93 -18.65
N ALA A 449 15.60 5.16 -18.25
CA ALA A 449 14.22 5.58 -18.05
C ALA A 449 13.45 5.69 -19.38
N LEU A 450 14.08 6.26 -20.42
CA LEU A 450 13.53 6.32 -21.78
C LEU A 450 13.23 4.93 -22.35
N ASP A 451 14.19 4.02 -22.23
CA ASP A 451 14.04 2.64 -22.72
C ASP A 451 12.90 1.92 -22.00
N ARG A 452 12.77 2.13 -20.67
CA ARG A 452 11.65 1.59 -19.89
C ARG A 452 10.31 2.18 -20.31
N LEU A 453 10.18 3.51 -20.38
CA LEU A 453 8.93 4.17 -20.77
C LEU A 453 8.46 3.74 -22.16
N THR A 454 9.38 3.66 -23.12
CA THR A 454 9.07 3.24 -24.49
C THR A 454 8.64 1.77 -24.54
N SER A 455 9.35 0.89 -23.82
CA SER A 455 8.97 -0.53 -23.72
C SER A 455 7.64 -0.72 -22.99
N GLU A 456 7.40 0.03 -21.91
CA GLU A 456 6.17 -0.01 -21.13
C GLU A 456 4.97 0.48 -21.94
N LEU A 457 5.11 1.55 -22.72
CA LEU A 457 4.06 2.04 -23.62
C LEU A 457 3.65 0.93 -24.60
N HIS A 458 4.61 0.32 -25.28
CA HIS A 458 4.31 -0.73 -26.26
C HIS A 458 3.61 -1.94 -25.62
N LYS A 459 4.13 -2.43 -24.49
CA LYS A 459 3.51 -3.54 -23.74
C LYS A 459 2.10 -3.20 -23.25
N HIS A 460 1.88 -1.95 -22.84
CA HIS A 460 0.58 -1.48 -22.38
C HIS A 460 -0.44 -1.45 -23.53
N GLU A 461 -0.04 -1.02 -24.72
CA GLU A 461 -0.87 -1.09 -25.93
C GLU A 461 -1.23 -2.53 -26.31
N GLU A 462 -0.26 -3.45 -26.27
CA GLU A 462 -0.49 -4.87 -26.51
C GLU A 462 -1.46 -5.48 -25.48
N ASN A 463 -1.29 -5.14 -24.20
CA ASN A 463 -2.17 -5.57 -23.12
C ASN A 463 -3.61 -5.12 -23.37
N VAL A 464 -3.83 -3.82 -23.58
CA VAL A 464 -5.19 -3.28 -23.81
C VAL A 464 -5.80 -3.89 -25.08
N ALA A 465 -5.04 -4.02 -26.16
CA ALA A 465 -5.53 -4.67 -27.38
C ALA A 465 -5.91 -6.15 -27.17
N SER A 466 -5.18 -6.86 -26.30
CA SER A 466 -5.48 -8.25 -25.94
C SER A 466 -6.72 -8.36 -25.05
N VAL A 467 -6.82 -7.50 -24.03
CA VAL A 467 -8.00 -7.42 -23.15
C VAL A 467 -9.26 -7.12 -23.98
N LEU A 468 -9.22 -6.11 -24.86
CA LEU A 468 -10.36 -5.76 -25.70
C LEU A 468 -10.80 -6.91 -26.62
N ARG A 469 -9.85 -7.69 -27.16
CA ARG A 469 -10.18 -8.91 -27.93
C ARG A 469 -10.95 -9.92 -27.08
N ARG A 470 -10.50 -10.17 -25.85
CA ARG A 470 -11.22 -11.04 -24.91
C ARG A 470 -12.62 -10.52 -24.60
N LEU A 471 -12.74 -9.24 -24.24
CA LEU A 471 -14.03 -8.63 -23.93
C LEU A 471 -14.99 -8.71 -25.14
N THR A 472 -14.48 -8.57 -26.37
CA THR A 472 -15.28 -8.70 -27.59
C THR A 472 -15.91 -10.10 -27.74
N HIS A 473 -15.19 -11.15 -27.34
CA HIS A 473 -15.65 -12.54 -27.40
C HIS A 473 -16.63 -12.88 -26.26
N GLU A 474 -16.39 -12.32 -25.07
CA GLU A 474 -17.21 -12.61 -23.88
C GLU A 474 -18.52 -11.81 -23.82
N LYS A 475 -18.57 -10.62 -24.44
CA LYS A 475 -19.66 -9.64 -24.27
C LYS A 475 -21.07 -10.20 -24.49
N ASP A 476 -21.22 -11.12 -25.44
CA ASP A 476 -22.53 -11.64 -25.84
C ASP A 476 -23.15 -12.56 -24.77
N LYS A 477 -22.33 -13.08 -23.84
CA LYS A 477 -22.76 -13.96 -22.75
C LYS A 477 -23.11 -13.19 -21.46
N TRP A 478 -22.76 -11.91 -21.37
CA TRP A 478 -22.76 -11.20 -20.09
C TRP A 478 -24.14 -10.79 -19.56
N LEU A 479 -25.05 -10.39 -20.45
CA LEU A 479 -26.31 -9.70 -20.11
C LEU A 479 -27.57 -10.37 -20.70
N SER A 480 -27.45 -11.59 -21.22
CA SER A 480 -28.51 -12.24 -22.03
C SER A 480 -29.68 -12.85 -21.24
N SER A 481 -29.66 -12.79 -19.91
CA SER A 481 -30.58 -13.56 -19.05
C SER A 481 -31.91 -12.86 -18.74
N CYS A 482 -32.06 -11.56 -19.05
CA CYS A 482 -33.29 -10.81 -18.80
C CYS A 482 -33.70 -9.95 -20.01
N PRO A 483 -34.98 -9.97 -20.42
CA PRO A 483 -35.45 -9.09 -21.51
C PRO A 483 -35.62 -7.62 -21.09
N ASP A 484 -35.57 -7.31 -19.79
CA ASP A 484 -35.73 -5.94 -19.26
C ASP A 484 -34.37 -5.24 -19.15
N ILE A 485 -34.07 -4.43 -20.16
CA ILE A 485 -32.82 -3.65 -20.27
C ILE A 485 -32.67 -2.66 -19.10
N LEU A 486 -33.76 -2.01 -18.66
CA LEU A 486 -33.69 -1.03 -17.57
C LEU A 486 -33.30 -1.73 -16.27
N LYS A 487 -33.86 -2.91 -16.01
CA LYS A 487 -33.51 -3.72 -14.85
C LYS A 487 -32.05 -4.20 -14.89
N ILE A 488 -31.56 -4.63 -16.05
CA ILE A 488 -30.15 -4.99 -16.23
C ILE A 488 -29.24 -3.81 -15.88
N ASN A 489 -29.50 -2.65 -16.48
CA ASN A 489 -28.71 -1.45 -16.24
C ASN A 489 -28.73 -1.03 -14.77
N MET A 490 -29.90 -1.05 -14.12
CA MET A 490 -30.02 -0.71 -12.70
C MET A 490 -29.24 -1.67 -11.81
N GLU A 491 -29.30 -2.98 -12.06
CA GLU A 491 -28.54 -3.96 -11.27
C GLU A 491 -27.03 -3.79 -11.49
N PHE A 492 -26.59 -3.55 -12.73
CA PHE A 492 -25.18 -3.29 -13.03
C PHE A 492 -24.68 -2.01 -12.33
N LEU A 493 -25.46 -0.93 -12.39
CA LEU A 493 -25.13 0.32 -11.71
C LEU A 493 -25.05 0.13 -10.20
N GLN A 494 -26.06 -0.51 -9.60
CA GLN A 494 -26.17 -0.69 -8.16
C GLN A 494 -25.13 -1.65 -7.58
N ARG A 495 -24.79 -2.74 -8.28
CA ARG A 495 -23.91 -3.80 -7.75
C ARG A 495 -22.45 -3.67 -8.17
N CYS A 496 -22.17 -2.95 -9.26
CA CYS A 496 -20.82 -2.83 -9.81
C CYS A 496 -20.35 -1.37 -9.80
N ILE A 497 -21.05 -0.49 -10.53
CA ILE A 497 -20.55 0.86 -10.81
C ILE A 497 -20.54 1.75 -9.56
N PHE A 498 -21.65 1.86 -8.82
CA PHE A 498 -21.71 2.75 -7.65
C PHE A 498 -20.72 2.35 -6.54
N PRO A 499 -20.64 1.06 -6.12
CA PRO A 499 -19.69 0.68 -5.08
C PRO A 499 -18.24 0.92 -5.48
N ARG A 500 -17.91 0.73 -6.77
CA ARG A 500 -16.53 0.91 -7.27
C ARG A 500 -16.19 2.38 -7.51
N CYS A 501 -17.11 3.21 -7.99
CA CYS A 501 -16.82 4.62 -8.26
C CYS A 501 -16.56 5.40 -6.96
N THR A 502 -17.18 5.05 -5.85
CA THR A 502 -16.90 5.68 -4.55
C THR A 502 -15.65 5.13 -3.87
N PHE A 503 -14.96 4.17 -4.47
CA PHE A 503 -13.86 3.46 -3.83
C PHE A 503 -12.52 4.17 -3.96
N SER A 504 -12.19 4.72 -5.13
CA SER A 504 -10.97 5.53 -5.31
C SER A 504 -11.07 6.37 -6.58
N MET A 505 -10.26 7.43 -6.67
CA MET A 505 -10.21 8.29 -7.88
C MET A 505 -9.89 7.48 -9.17
N PRO A 506 -8.89 6.57 -9.20
CA PRO A 506 -8.68 5.70 -10.36
C PRO A 506 -9.86 4.77 -10.67
N ASP A 507 -10.59 4.32 -9.66
CA ASP A 507 -11.74 3.45 -9.86
C ASP A 507 -12.93 4.19 -10.49
N VAL A 508 -13.09 5.51 -10.25
CA VAL A 508 -14.06 6.35 -10.98
C VAL A 508 -13.77 6.33 -12.48
N VAL A 509 -12.52 6.61 -12.85
CA VAL A 509 -12.10 6.65 -14.26
C VAL A 509 -12.22 5.25 -14.88
N TYR A 510 -11.84 4.21 -14.14
CA TYR A 510 -12.05 2.84 -14.57
C TYR A 510 -13.52 2.54 -14.88
N CYS A 511 -14.45 2.94 -14.00
CA CYS A 511 -15.89 2.70 -14.22
C CYS A 511 -16.38 3.39 -15.50
N ALA A 512 -15.98 4.64 -15.71
CA ALA A 512 -16.32 5.39 -16.92
C ALA A 512 -15.74 4.73 -18.18
N MET A 513 -14.47 4.30 -18.12
CA MET A 513 -13.82 3.62 -19.24
C MET A 513 -14.46 2.26 -19.52
N PHE A 514 -14.80 1.47 -18.50
CA PHE A 514 -15.46 0.18 -18.68
C PHE A 514 -16.84 0.33 -19.33
N VAL A 515 -17.65 1.30 -18.89
CA VAL A 515 -18.95 1.61 -19.51
C VAL A 515 -18.78 2.03 -20.98
N ARG A 516 -17.81 2.90 -21.26
CA ARG A 516 -17.49 3.32 -22.64
C ARG A 516 -17.03 2.15 -23.50
N THR A 517 -16.22 1.25 -22.94
CA THR A 517 -15.77 0.03 -23.61
C THR A 517 -16.97 -0.86 -23.95
N LEU A 518 -17.86 -1.16 -23.00
CA LEU A 518 -19.06 -1.96 -23.24
C LEU A 518 -19.93 -1.39 -24.37
N HIS A 519 -20.12 -0.06 -24.37
CA HIS A 519 -20.86 0.63 -25.41
C HIS A 519 -20.16 0.53 -26.78
N SER A 520 -18.86 0.79 -26.84
CA SER A 520 -18.07 0.73 -28.08
C SER A 520 -18.02 -0.67 -28.70
N LEU A 521 -18.11 -1.71 -27.87
CA LEU A 521 -18.14 -3.11 -28.32
C LEU A 521 -19.53 -3.55 -28.81
N GLY A 522 -20.57 -2.70 -28.65
CA GLY A 522 -21.95 -3.08 -28.95
C GLY A 522 -22.41 -4.27 -28.11
N THR A 523 -22.15 -4.21 -26.80
CA THR A 523 -22.54 -5.27 -25.87
C THR A 523 -24.07 -5.42 -25.89
N PRO A 524 -24.63 -6.61 -26.20
CA PRO A 524 -26.07 -6.80 -26.25
C PRO A 524 -26.75 -6.43 -24.93
N PHE A 525 -27.95 -5.86 -25.01
CA PHE A 525 -28.77 -5.45 -23.86
C PHE A 525 -28.15 -4.37 -22.95
N PHE A 526 -27.00 -3.80 -23.32
CA PHE A 526 -26.43 -2.64 -22.66
C PHE A 526 -26.83 -1.35 -23.40
N GLN A 527 -27.64 -0.51 -22.76
CA GLN A 527 -27.97 0.83 -23.26
C GLN A 527 -27.68 1.84 -22.16
N TYR A 528 -26.60 2.60 -22.32
CA TYR A 528 -26.41 3.82 -21.54
C TYR A 528 -26.96 4.97 -22.39
N CYS A 529 -27.94 5.72 -21.88
CA CYS A 529 -28.41 6.92 -22.56
C CYS A 529 -27.23 7.89 -22.67
N GLU A 530 -26.63 8.01 -23.85
CA GLU A 530 -25.96 9.25 -24.24
C GLU A 530 -27.04 10.33 -24.23
N SER A 531 -27.10 11.11 -23.15
CA SER A 531 -27.73 12.42 -23.19
C SER A 531 -26.96 13.23 -24.22
N HIS A 532 -27.59 13.44 -25.38
CA HIS A 532 -27.17 14.32 -26.47
C HIS A 532 -26.76 15.71 -25.99
#